data_AF-A0A4R7SP63-F1
#
_entry.id   AF-A0A4R7SP63-F1
#
_cell.length_a   1.000
_cell.length_b   1.000
_cell.length_c   1.000
_cell.angle_alpha   90.00
_cell.angle_beta   90.00
_cell.angle_gamma   90.00
#
_symmetry.space_group_name_H-M   'P 1'
#
loop_
_entity.id
_entity.type
_entity.pdbx_description
1 polymer ?
#
loop_
_entity_poly.entity_id
_entity_poly.type
_entity_poly.pdbx_seq_one_letter_code
_entity_poly.pdbx_strand_id
1 'polypeptide(L)' 'MAHVINPVSRKALALPPQQRMGLATLLLESLDDASEFDQNLLQDLSKRAEQLRKGTVKGMTTEEAYGFSL' A
#
# COMPACT_ATOMS: atom_id res chain seq x y z
N MET A 1 -15.45 -17.23 -26.89
CA MET A 1 -15.85 -16.79 -25.55
C MET A 1 -15.93 -15.27 -25.54
N ALA A 2 -17.11 -14.68 -25.40
CA ALA A 2 -17.24 -13.23 -25.33
C ALA A 2 -16.75 -12.78 -23.94
N HIS A 3 -15.62 -12.07 -23.89
CA HIS A 3 -15.21 -11.39 -22.66
C HIS A 3 -16.33 -10.44 -22.25
N VAL A 4 -16.90 -10.66 -21.06
CA VAL A 4 -17.82 -9.70 -20.45
C VAL A 4 -17.00 -8.45 -20.17
N ILE A 5 -17.06 -7.49 -21.10
CA ILE A 5 -16.39 -6.20 -20.90
C ILE A 5 -17.08 -5.55 -19.70
N ASN A 6 -16.34 -5.44 -18.60
CA ASN A 6 -16.80 -4.80 -17.38
C ASN A 6 -17.37 -3.40 -17.72
N PRO A 7 -18.52 -3.00 -17.14
CA PRO A 7 -19.11 -1.68 -17.35
C PRO A 7 -18.13 -0.51 -17.24
N VAL A 8 -17.13 -0.61 -16.37
CA VAL A 8 -16.07 0.39 -16.20
C VAL A 8 -15.16 0.45 -17.44
N SER A 9 -14.75 -0.69 -17.98
CA SER A 9 -13.94 -0.78 -19.19
C SER A 9 -14.68 -0.25 -20.42
N ARG A 10 -16.00 -0.47 -20.51
CA ARG A 10 -16.82 0.13 -21.58
C ARG A 10 -16.84 1.65 -21.49
N LYS A 11 -17.00 2.20 -20.28
CA LYS A 11 -16.98 3.66 -20.06
C LYS A 11 -15.62 4.26 -20.40
N ALA A 12 -14.53 3.60 -19.99
CA ALA A 12 -13.17 4.04 -20.33
C ALA A 12 -12.93 4.06 -21.86
N LEU A 13 -13.42 3.05 -22.58
CA LEU A 13 -13.29 2.99 -24.05
C LEU A 13 -14.18 4.01 -24.78
N ALA A 14 -15.25 4.48 -24.16
CA ALA A 14 -16.14 5.51 -24.70
C ALA A 14 -15.60 6.94 -24.55
N LEU A 15 -14.50 7.14 -23.81
CA LEU A 15 -13.90 8.46 -23.63
C LEU A 15 -13.26 8.99 -24.94
N PRO A 16 -13.26 10.32 -25.15
CA PRO A 16 -12.49 10.96 -26.22
C PRO A 16 -11.01 10.54 -26.20
N PRO A 17 -10.32 10.50 -27.36
CA PRO A 17 -8.94 10.02 -27.45
C PRO A 17 -7.97 10.65 -26.43
N GLN A 18 -8.04 11.98 -26.24
CA GLN A 18 -7.18 12.69 -25.28
C GLN A 18 -7.45 12.26 -23.83
N GLN A 19 -8.71 12.05 -23.46
CA GLN A 19 -9.09 11.62 -22.11
C GLN A 19 -8.71 10.15 -21.88
N ARG A 20 -8.75 9.30 -22.91
CA ARG A 20 -8.26 7.92 -22.82
C ARG A 20 -6.75 7.86 -22.60
N MET A 21 -5.98 8.72 -23.27
CA MET A 21 -4.54 8.82 -23.02
C MET A 21 -4.26 9.24 -21.57
N GLY A 22 -4.92 10.29 -21.07
CA GLY A 22 -4.75 10.71 -19.68
C GLY A 22 -5.11 9.62 -18.67
N LEU A 23 -6.21 8.90 -18.91
CA LEU A 23 -6.59 7.76 -18.08
C LEU A 23 -5.56 6.62 -18.13
N ALA A 24 -5.00 6.32 -19.30
CA ALA A 24 -3.99 5.28 -19.46
C ALA A 24 -2.69 5.64 -18.71
N THR A 25 -2.26 6.91 -18.76
CA THR A 25 -1.10 7.39 -17.99
C THR A 25 -1.30 7.22 -16.49
N LEU A 26 -2.44 7.69 -15.96
CA LEU A 26 -2.76 7.55 -14.54
C LEU A 26 -2.82 6.09 -14.08
N LEU A 27 -3.35 5.20 -14.93
CA LEU A 27 -3.37 3.76 -14.62
C LEU A 27 -1.96 3.18 -14.54
N LEU A 28 -1.06 3.55 -15.46
CA LEU A 28 0.33 3.10 -15.42
C LEU A 28 1.06 3.61 -14.17
N GLU A 29 0.92 4.90 -13.85
CA GLU A 29 1.50 5.51 -12.64
C GLU A 29 0.98 4.84 -11.36
N SER A 30 -0.32 4.50 -11.30
CA SER A 30 -0.88 3.80 -10.14
C SER A 30 -0.36 2.37 -9.95
N LEU A 31 0.08 1.72 -11.04
CA LEU A 31 0.66 0.38 -10.99
C LEU A 31 2.13 0.44 -10.54
N ASP A 32 2.86 1.48 -10.94
CA ASP A 32 4.23 1.72 -10.48
C ASP A 32 4.24 2.02 -8.98
N ASP A 33 3.35 2.90 -8.48
CA ASP A 33 3.20 3.21 -7.05
C ASP A 33 2.76 2.00 -6.21
N ALA A 34 2.01 1.05 -6.80
CA ALA A 34 1.58 -0.16 -6.10
C ALA A 34 2.69 -1.21 -5.96
N SER A 35 3.82 -1.05 -6.65
CA SER A 35 4.88 -2.05 -6.75
C SER A 35 6.05 -1.85 -5.78
N GLU A 36 6.12 -0.69 -5.12
CA GLU A 36 7.09 -0.43 -4.06
C GLU A 36 6.42 -0.55 -2.68
N PHE A 37 5.98 -1.76 -2.33
CA PHE A 37 6.02 -2.12 -0.92
C PHE A 37 7.48 -2.00 -0.50
N ASP A 38 7.79 -0.97 0.28
CA ASP A 38 9.15 -0.69 0.74
C ASP A 38 9.70 -1.96 1.41
N GLN A 39 10.56 -2.66 0.69
CA GLN A 39 11.10 -3.93 1.16
C GLN A 39 11.94 -3.72 2.42
N ASN A 40 12.50 -2.52 2.60
CA ASN A 40 13.19 -2.15 3.83
C ASN A 40 12.18 -2.05 4.98
N LEU A 41 11.02 -1.42 4.75
CA LEU A 41 9.94 -1.38 5.73
C LEU A 41 9.44 -2.79 6.10
N LEU A 42 9.23 -3.67 5.12
CA LEU A 42 8.82 -5.06 5.38
C LEU A 42 9.89 -5.83 6.17
N GLN A 43 11.16 -5.64 5.83
CA GLN A 43 12.28 -6.26 6.54
C GLN A 43 12.38 -5.76 7.99
N ASP A 44 12.21 -4.45 8.20
CA ASP A 44 12.21 -3.84 9.54
C ASP A 44 11.03 -4.32 10.39
N LEU A 45 9.83 -4.40 9.80
CA LEU A 45 8.65 -4.92 10.48
C LEU A 45 8.81 -6.39 10.84
N SER A 46 9.37 -7.21 9.94
CA SER A 46 9.66 -8.63 10.20
C SER A 46 10.64 -8.79 11.37
N LYS A 47 11.74 -8.01 11.36
CA LYS A 47 12.73 -8.00 12.44
C LYS A 47 12.13 -7.60 13.80
N ARG A 48 11.30 -6.56 13.83
CA ARG A 48 10.59 -6.13 15.05
C ARG A 48 9.62 -7.21 15.56
N ALA A 49 8.88 -7.84 14.67
CA ALA A 49 7.97 -8.94 15.03
C ALA A 49 8.72 -10.12 15.66
N GLU A 50 9.90 -10.46 15.13
CA GLU A 50 10.75 -11.51 15.71
C GLU A 50 11.30 -11.14 17.08
N GLN A 51 11.75 -9.89 17.27
CA GLN A 51 12.20 -9.39 18.57
C GLN A 51 11.09 -9.44 19.63
N LEU A 52 9.86 -9.08 19.25
CA LEU A 52 8.69 -9.19 20.12
C LEU A 52 8.42 -10.66 20.51
N ARG A 53 8.44 -11.59 19.54
CA ARG A 53 8.25 -13.03 19.81
C ARG A 53 9.31 -13.62 20.73
N LYS A 54 10.56 -13.17 20.60
CA LYS A 54 11.68 -13.64 21.44
C LYS A 54 11.72 -12.98 22.82
N GLY A 55 10.82 -12.02 23.09
CA GLY A 55 10.82 -11.27 24.35
C GLY A 55 12.07 -10.40 24.54
N THR A 56 12.78 -10.06 23.46
CA THR A 56 13.97 -9.21 23.52
C THR A 56 13.62 -7.72 23.49
N VAL A 57 12.37 -7.39 23.16
CA VAL A 57 11.84 -6.02 23.31
C VAL A 57 11.54 -5.79 24.78
N LYS A 58 12.34 -4.94 25.42
CA LYS A 58 12.06 -4.45 26.77
C LYS A 58 10.74 -3.67 26.71
N GLY A 59 9.79 -4.04 27.56
CA GLY A 59 8.56 -3.26 27.74
C GLY A 59 8.90 -1.84 28.16
N MET A 60 8.07 -0.89 27.73
CA MET A 60 8.16 0.52 28.11
C MET A 60 7.02 0.82 29.09
N THR A 61 7.32 1.56 30.15
CA THR A 61 6.31 2.04 31.10
C THR A 61 5.43 3.12 30.45
N THR A 62 4.26 3.36 31.03
CA THR A 62 3.34 4.42 30.56
C THR A 62 4.00 5.78 30.67
N GLU A 63 4.78 6.03 31.73
CA GLU A 63 5.56 7.25 31.91
C GLU A 63 6.62 7.42 30.82
N GLU A 64 7.34 6.36 30.45
CA GLU A 64 8.34 6.40 29.37
C GLU A 64 7.71 6.61 27.99
N ALA A 65 6.51 6.07 27.76
CA ALA A 65 5.82 6.15 26.47
C ALA A 65 5.07 7.48 26.27
N TYR A 66 4.45 8.02 27.32
CA TYR A 66 3.50 9.12 27.23
C TYR A 66 3.81 10.31 28.13
N GLY A 67 4.83 10.22 29.00
CA GLY A 67 5.25 11.32 29.87
C GLY A 67 4.31 11.59 31.04
N PHE A 68 3.37 10.68 31.34
CA PHE A 68 2.49 10.76 32.50
C PHE A 68 2.21 9.38 33.11
N SER A 69 1.82 9.39 34.38
CA SER A 69 1.42 8.21 35.17
C SER A 69 -0.12 8.12 35.24
N LEU A 70 -0.67 6.90 35.29
CA LEU A 70 -2.11 6.64 35.46
C LEU A 70 -2.51 6.56 36.94
#